data_AF-A0A7J8QJ25-F1
#
_entry.id   AF-A0A7J8QJ25-F1
#
_cell.length_a   1.000
_cell.length_b   1.000
_cell.length_c   1.000
_cell.angle_alpha   90.00
_cell.angle_beta   90.00
_cell.angle_gamma   90.00
#
_symmetry.space_group_name_H-M   'P 1'
#
loop_
_entity.id
_entity.type
_entity.pdbx_description
1 polymer ?
#
loop_
_entity_poly.entity_id
_entity_poly.type
_entity_poly.pdbx_seq_one_letter_code
_entity_poly.pdbx_strand_id
1 'polypeptide(L)' 'MFIFPKGLVHYQYNADPNNPAIAISSFGSANAGTVSLPKTLFATNIDDTILAKSFKTDVSTIQALKAGLA' A
#
# COMPACT_ATOMS: atom_id res chain seq x y z
N MET A 1 3.73 -4.66 -21.29
CA MET A 1 3.51 -3.21 -21.11
C MET A 1 2.17 -3.03 -20.44
N PHE A 2 2.11 -2.18 -19.40
CA PHE A 2 0.92 -1.97 -18.58
C PHE A 2 0.70 -0.47 -18.42
N ILE A 3 -0.54 -0.03 -18.31
CA ILE A 3 -0.90 1.37 -18.09
C ILE A 3 -1.76 1.44 -16.85
N PHE A 4 -1.37 2.28 -15.89
CA PHE A 4 -2.17 2.59 -14.71
C PHE A 4 -2.75 3.99 -14.87
N PRO A 5 -4.09 4.12 -15.00
CA PRO A 5 -4.73 5.43 -15.00
C PRO A 5 -4.41 6.19 -13.70
N LYS A 6 -4.23 7.52 -13.82
CA LYS A 6 -3.87 8.38 -12.69
C LYS A 6 -4.86 8.22 -11.55
N GLY A 7 -4.34 8.01 -10.34
CA GLY A 7 -5.11 7.94 -9.10
C GLY A 7 -5.71 6.56 -8.79
N LEU A 8 -5.56 5.56 -9.67
CA LEU A 8 -6.01 4.20 -9.40
C LEU A 8 -4.98 3.40 -8.60
N VAL A 9 -5.49 2.63 -7.64
CA VAL A 9 -4.69 1.68 -6.86
C VAL A 9 -4.16 0.58 -7.77
N HIS A 10 -2.87 0.27 -7.63
CA HIS A 10 -2.20 -0.78 -8.39
C HIS A 10 -1.05 -1.36 -7.57
N TYR A 11 -0.56 -2.55 -7.95
CA TYR A 11 0.55 -3.24 -7.30
C TYR A 11 1.36 -4.05 -8.31
N GLN A 12 2.55 -4.49 -7.91
CA GLN A 12 3.36 -5.45 -8.64
C GLN A 12 3.73 -6.61 -7.71
N TYR A 13 3.79 -7.83 -8.24
CA TYR A 13 4.17 -9.04 -7.52
C TYR A 13 5.03 -9.92 -8.42
N ASN A 14 6.19 -10.35 -7.92
CA ASN A 14 7.00 -11.35 -8.60
C ASN A 14 6.51 -12.75 -8.21
N ALA A 15 5.94 -13.47 -9.17
CA ALA A 15 5.44 -14.83 -8.94
C ALA A 15 6.53 -15.90 -9.00
N ASP A 16 7.72 -15.58 -9.51
CA ASP A 16 8.86 -16.50 -9.52
C ASP A 16 9.65 -16.37 -8.21
N PRO A 17 9.68 -17.41 -7.36
CA PRO A 17 10.41 -17.35 -6.09
C PRO A 17 11.93 -17.47 -6.27
N ASN A 18 12.40 -17.93 -7.43
CA ASN A 18 13.81 -18.27 -7.65
C ASN A 18 14.57 -17.19 -8.40
N ASN A 19 13.87 -16.37 -9.21
CA ASN A 19 14.51 -15.41 -10.10
C ASN A 19 14.03 -13.97 -9.85
N PRO A 20 14.93 -12.97 -9.89
CA PRO A 20 14.55 -11.57 -9.78
C PRO A 20 13.84 -11.08 -11.04
N ALA A 21 12.91 -10.14 -10.85
CA ALA A 21 12.21 -9.45 -11.93
C ALA A 21 12.44 -7.93 -11.82
N ILE A 22 12.58 -7.26 -12.97
CA ILE A 22 12.80 -5.81 -13.05
C ILE A 22 11.71 -5.18 -13.92
N ALA A 23 11.12 -4.09 -13.44
CA ALA A 23 10.18 -3.28 -14.19
C ALA A 23 10.71 -1.83 -14.28
N ILE A 24 10.64 -1.24 -15.46
CA ILE A 24 10.98 0.16 -15.70
C ILE A 24 9.66 0.90 -15.95
N SER A 25 9.41 1.95 -15.18
CA SER A 25 8.20 2.77 -15.29
C SER A 25 8.53 4.19 -15.76
N SER A 26 7.51 4.87 -16.27
CA SER A 26 7.58 6.28 -16.67
C SER A 26 6.27 6.95 -16.29
N PHE A 27 6.36 8.24 -15.95
CA PHE A 27 5.23 9.01 -15.47
C PHE A 27 5.00 10.22 -16.38
N GLY A 28 3.74 10.58 -16.61
CA GLY A 28 3.38 11.80 -17.34
C GLY A 28 3.58 13.10 -16.55
N SER A 29 4.32 13.06 -15.45
CA SER A 29 4.60 14.19 -14.55
C SER A 29 5.98 14.01 -13.92
N ALA A 30 6.75 15.10 -13.83
CA ALA A 30 8.01 15.14 -13.08
C ALA A 30 7.80 15.05 -11.55
N ASN A 31 6.58 15.27 -11.08
CA ASN A 31 6.20 15.14 -9.67
C ASN A 31 4.97 14.22 -9.52
N ALA A 32 5.12 12.96 -9.93
CA ALA A 32 4.02 11.98 -9.86
C ALA A 32 3.62 11.63 -8.42
N GLY A 33 4.58 11.67 -7.49
CA GLY A 33 4.37 11.25 -6.09
C GLY A 33 4.07 9.76 -5.96
N THR A 34 4.01 9.25 -4.74
CA THR A 34 3.58 7.88 -4.44
C THR A 34 2.89 7.85 -3.09
N VAL A 35 1.74 7.18 -3.04
CA VAL A 35 1.01 6.94 -1.79
C VAL A 35 1.00 5.45 -1.52
N SER A 36 1.84 5.02 -0.59
CA SER A 36 1.89 3.62 -0.15
C SER A 36 0.73 3.34 0.81
N LEU A 37 -0.28 2.57 0.38
CA LEU A 37 -1.46 2.30 1.21
C LEU A 37 -1.14 1.73 2.59
N PRO A 38 -0.33 0.65 2.75
CA PRO A 38 -0.07 0.08 4.08
C PRO A 38 0.56 1.10 5.04
N LYS A 39 1.63 1.78 4.61
CA LYS A 39 2.24 2.87 5.40
C LYS A 39 1.29 4.00 5.71
N THR A 40 0.52 4.48 4.72
CA THR A 40 -0.39 5.63 4.90
C THR A 40 -1.51 5.31 5.89
N LEU A 41 -2.00 4.07 5.90
CA LEU A 41 -3.12 3.65 6.75
C LEU A 41 -2.67 3.22 8.14
N PHE A 42 -1.55 2.52 8.27
CA PHE A 42 -1.17 1.84 9.51
C PHE A 42 0.12 2.36 10.15
N ALA A 43 0.95 3.14 9.45
CA ALA A 43 2.16 3.77 9.99
C ALA A 43 1.97 5.29 10.20
N THR A 44 0.73 5.74 10.39
CA THR A 44 0.36 7.13 10.67
C THR A 44 -0.53 7.21 11.91
N ASN A 45 -0.86 8.43 12.32
CA ASN A 45 -1.63 8.70 13.54
C ASN A 45 -3.15 8.58 13.34
N ILE A 46 -3.62 7.74 12.40
CA ILE A 46 -5.05 7.43 12.29
C ILE A 46 -5.45 6.59 13.50
N ASP A 47 -6.51 7.02 14.17
CA ASP A 47 -7.05 6.37 15.37
C ASP A 47 -7.47 4.91 15.10
N ASP A 48 -7.12 4.01 16.03
CA ASP A 48 -7.37 2.58 15.90
C ASP A 48 -8.86 2.26 15.82
N THR A 49 -9.71 3.00 16.54
CA THR A 49 -11.16 2.77 16.56
C THR A 49 -11.80 3.18 15.23
N ILE A 50 -11.27 4.24 14.60
CA ILE A 50 -11.69 4.66 13.26
C ILE A 50 -11.31 3.61 12.22
N LEU A 51 -10.08 3.13 12.23
CA LEU A 51 -9.63 2.06 11.33
C LEU A 51 -10.45 0.78 11.56
N ALA A 52 -10.65 0.36 12.81
CA ALA A 52 -11.44 -0.84 13.13
C ALA A 52 -12.86 -0.74 12.56
N LYS A 53 -13.52 0.42 12.71
CA LYS A 53 -14.85 0.68 12.14
C LYS A 53 -14.84 0.66 10.61
N SER A 54 -13.86 1.32 9.98
CA SER A 54 -13.74 1.38 8.51
C SER A 54 -13.50 0.02 7.87
N PHE A 55 -12.65 -0.80 8.49
CA PHE A 55 -12.30 -2.14 8.03
C PHE A 55 -13.27 -3.24 8.49
N LYS A 56 -14.30 -2.88 9.29
CA LYS A 56 -15.26 -3.82 9.88
C LYS A 56 -14.57 -4.94 10.68
N THR A 57 -13.62 -4.54 11.51
CA THR A 57 -12.82 -5.41 12.38
C THR A 57 -12.74 -4.81 13.79
N ASP A 58 -11.80 -5.25 14.61
CA ASP A 58 -11.55 -4.78 15.97
C ASP A 58 -10.18 -4.10 16.13
N VAL A 59 -10.00 -3.40 17.26
CA VAL A 59 -8.76 -2.66 17.57
C VAL A 59 -7.55 -3.59 17.66
N SER A 60 -7.71 -4.82 18.14
CA SER A 60 -6.58 -5.76 18.27
C SER A 60 -6.03 -6.18 16.91
N THR A 61 -6.91 -6.37 15.92
CA THR A 61 -6.53 -6.64 14.53
C THR A 61 -5.81 -5.44 13.91
N ILE A 62 -6.29 -4.22 14.15
CA ILE A 62 -5.62 -3.00 13.68
C ILE A 62 -4.22 -2.87 14.30
N GLN A 63 -4.09 -3.10 15.61
CA GLN A 63 -2.80 -3.04 16.30
C GLN A 63 -1.82 -4.09 15.77
N ALA A 64 -2.29 -5.30 15.46
CA ALA A 64 -1.47 -6.32 14.81
C ALA A 64 -0.99 -5.89 13.41
N LEU A 65 -1.86 -5.26 12.60
CA LEU A 65 -1.49 -4.72 11.29
C LEU A 65 -0.47 -3.58 11.40
N LYS A 66 -0.62 -2.68 12.38
CA LYS A 66 0.35 -1.61 12.66
C LYS A 66 1.70 -2.18 13.07
N ALA A 67 1.72 -3.17 13.96
CA ALA A 67 2.94 -3.83 14.42
C ALA A 67 3.70 -4.57 13.30
N GLY A 68 2.98 -5.15 12.33
CA GLY A 68 3.60 -5.82 11.17
C GLY A 68 4.26 -4.88 10.16
N LEU A 69 4.12 -3.56 10.33
CA LEU A 69 4.72 -2.51 9.48
C LEU A 69 5.76 -1.67 10.22
N ALA A 70 5.96 -1.91 11.52
CA ALA A 70 6.95 -1.25 12.37
C ALA A 70 8.36 -1.81 12.13
#